data_AF-A0A7J4T2F2-F1
#
_entry.id   AF-A0A7J4T2F2-F1
#
_cell.length_a   1.000
_cell.length_b   1.000
_cell.length_c   1.000
_cell.angle_alpha   90.00
_cell.angle_beta   90.00
_cell.angle_gamma   90.00
#
_symmetry.space_group_name_H-M   'P 1'
#
loop_
_entity.id
_entity.type
_entity.pdbx_description
1 polymer ?
#
loop_
_entity_poly.entity_id
_entity_poly.type
_entity_poly.pdbx_seq_one_letter_code
_entity_poly.pdbx_strand_id
1 'polypeptide(L)'
;LFPDGHHESVSKITTDIACEHRAEERKINDVKTDSMISSTLTVTNADGKVVADFNDCAGTSVDLAVGTYHYDFDVTITGPLALNDTMLKEIKLEISSFQPLLVWNSAAPASLEGKTVNLSSTADMALGGSNYGQIENPGYHMNPKSLDAKLIYAMFIPCVTFGAMVFILLRSMARGYEFEMNKCYGCDLCDDACPVRLFNGGDKLNIIYNSWNNEDDGVPMYSCLTCTACTNACPQLVDYDSYVDIRRGLIVGGPQAEIPHTVLQAVLAAEAEEDADQDFVSVEDYPIDSNIGYYPGCVDYLDQEMVFSHVNEGEMNLGAATTSAYTLFDEIGIDVSYLGRDFLKCCGHDQKWQGLTEVFDKLKAYNQKKIQQSGIDTLVSSCAECFRTFARDYELEDVKVMHTTEFLLEQGFDMDLKVAEETTVTYHDPCRLGRQMGIYEEPRELITAVEGVNLVEMEHSGEDAMCCGVSSMMSCNENARALRVSRMEEIKSTGADTMLTSCPKCVTHFECLKFEGDDKYSDIKILDVVTFLAQQINEKKSKIAEEAITTIETEA
;
A
#
# COMPACT_ATOMS: atom_id res chain seq x y z
N LEU A 1 -3.51 -30.57 18.53
CA LEU A 1 -4.48 -30.71 19.65
C LEU A 1 -4.92 -29.31 20.02
N PHE A 2 -5.99 -28.84 19.39
CA PHE A 2 -6.48 -27.49 19.61
C PHE A 2 -7.11 -27.38 21.03
N PRO A 3 -6.92 -26.27 21.77
CA PRO A 3 -7.41 -26.12 23.14
C PRO A 3 -8.94 -26.00 23.19
N ASP A 4 -9.55 -26.29 24.34
CA ASP A 4 -10.98 -26.11 24.58
C ASP A 4 -11.43 -24.66 24.26
N GLY A 5 -12.33 -24.49 23.29
CA GLY A 5 -12.83 -23.18 22.85
C GLY A 5 -13.32 -23.07 21.40
N HIS A 6 -13.13 -24.11 20.58
CA HIS A 6 -13.55 -24.10 19.17
C HIS A 6 -15.01 -24.54 18.99
N HIS A 7 -15.78 -23.81 18.19
CA HIS A 7 -17.13 -24.26 17.81
C HIS A 7 -17.02 -25.39 16.80
N GLU A 8 -17.64 -26.53 17.12
CA GLU A 8 -17.67 -27.72 16.24
C GLU A 8 -18.57 -27.54 15.00
N SER A 9 -19.24 -26.39 14.86
CA SER A 9 -20.10 -26.09 13.72
C SER A 9 -20.27 -24.59 13.49
N VAL A 10 -20.41 -24.16 12.23
CA VAL A 10 -20.79 -22.79 11.85
C VAL A 10 -22.31 -22.71 11.82
N SER A 11 -22.90 -21.95 12.74
CA SER A 11 -24.36 -21.80 12.80
C SER A 11 -24.87 -20.49 12.21
N LYS A 12 -24.04 -19.45 12.16
CA LYS A 12 -24.34 -18.14 11.59
C LYS A 12 -23.11 -17.53 10.92
N ILE A 13 -23.34 -16.66 9.94
CA ILE A 13 -22.34 -15.89 9.21
C ILE A 13 -22.75 -14.42 9.22
N THR A 14 -21.79 -13.53 9.49
CA THR A 14 -22.01 -12.09 9.35
C THR A 14 -22.10 -11.74 7.86
N THR A 15 -23.17 -11.07 7.48
CA THR A 15 -23.47 -10.68 6.11
C THR A 15 -23.72 -9.18 6.07
N ASP A 16 -22.91 -8.48 5.28
CA ASP A 16 -23.12 -7.08 4.94
C ASP A 16 -24.03 -7.00 3.72
N ILE A 17 -25.00 -6.10 3.81
CA ILE A 17 -25.98 -5.85 2.79
C ILE A 17 -25.97 -4.35 2.54
N ALA A 18 -25.54 -3.95 1.35
CA ALA A 18 -25.42 -2.55 0.96
C ALA A 18 -25.99 -2.35 -0.43
N CYS A 19 -26.45 -1.14 -0.72
CA CYS A 19 -26.75 -0.74 -2.08
C CYS A 19 -26.19 0.64 -2.36
N GLU A 20 -26.11 0.97 -3.64
CA GLU A 20 -25.75 2.28 -4.11
C GLU A 20 -26.67 2.63 -5.28
N HIS A 21 -27.04 3.91 -5.38
CA HIS A 21 -27.69 4.42 -6.57
C HIS A 21 -27.12 5.79 -6.91
N ARG A 22 -26.89 6.03 -8.21
CA ARG A 22 -26.44 7.32 -8.73
C ARG A 22 -27.10 7.62 -10.07
N ALA A 23 -27.31 8.90 -10.33
CA ALA A 23 -27.62 9.39 -11.67
C ALA A 23 -26.39 10.11 -12.23
N GLU A 24 -26.19 10.03 -13.54
CA GLU A 24 -25.10 10.71 -14.24
C GLU A 24 -25.09 12.23 -13.98
N GLU A 25 -26.27 12.87 -13.97
CA GLU A 25 -26.42 14.25 -13.54
C GLU A 25 -26.71 14.36 -12.03
N ARG A 26 -25.99 15.23 -11.32
CA ARG A 26 -26.19 15.47 -9.87
C ARG A 26 -27.37 16.37 -9.54
N LYS A 27 -27.90 17.15 -10.50
CA LYS A 27 -29.04 18.06 -10.30
C LYS A 27 -29.87 18.23 -11.57
N ILE A 28 -31.18 18.35 -11.42
CA ILE A 28 -32.11 18.76 -12.48
C ILE A 28 -32.93 19.94 -11.96
N ASN A 29 -32.89 21.07 -12.67
CA ASN A 29 -33.56 22.31 -12.25
C ASN A 29 -33.23 22.71 -10.80
N ASP A 30 -31.93 22.69 -10.45
CA ASP A 30 -31.39 22.97 -9.11
C ASP A 30 -31.76 21.99 -7.97
N VAL A 31 -32.56 20.95 -8.26
CA VAL A 31 -32.90 19.90 -7.29
C VAL A 31 -31.94 18.72 -7.48
N LYS A 32 -31.33 18.24 -6.39
CA LYS A 32 -30.41 17.11 -6.45
C LYS A 32 -31.12 15.83 -6.87
N THR A 33 -30.49 15.04 -7.73
CA THR A 33 -31.04 13.78 -8.24
C THR A 33 -31.10 12.69 -7.17
N ASP A 34 -30.23 12.72 -6.16
CA ASP A 34 -30.30 11.83 -4.98
C ASP A 34 -31.66 11.90 -4.27
N SER A 35 -32.25 13.09 -4.15
CA SER A 35 -33.57 13.30 -3.54
C SER A 35 -34.74 12.79 -4.39
N MET A 36 -34.48 12.39 -5.63
CA MET A 36 -35.46 11.85 -6.56
C MET A 36 -35.40 10.32 -6.67
N ILE A 37 -34.41 9.69 -6.04
CA ILE A 37 -34.25 8.24 -5.97
C ILE A 37 -34.54 7.82 -4.54
N SER A 38 -35.33 6.77 -4.38
CA SER A 38 -35.55 6.11 -3.09
C SER A 38 -35.46 4.61 -3.31
N SER A 39 -35.01 3.89 -2.30
CA SER A 39 -34.90 2.43 -2.38
C SER A 39 -35.40 1.76 -1.12
N THR A 40 -35.88 0.53 -1.26
CA THR A 40 -36.24 -0.34 -0.14
C THR A 40 -35.65 -1.71 -0.40
N LEU A 41 -34.97 -2.28 0.60
CA LEU A 41 -34.47 -3.64 0.55
C LEU A 41 -34.98 -4.43 1.75
N THR A 42 -35.62 -5.57 1.46
CA THR A 42 -36.05 -6.51 2.48
C THR A 42 -35.45 -7.89 2.20
N VAL A 43 -34.84 -8.52 3.20
CA VAL A 43 -34.34 -9.90 3.14
C VAL A 43 -35.19 -10.79 4.03
N THR A 44 -35.65 -11.92 3.50
CA THR A 44 -36.46 -12.92 4.19
C THR A 44 -35.78 -14.29 4.21
N ASN A 45 -35.93 -15.03 5.31
CA ASN A 45 -35.48 -16.41 5.39
C ASN A 45 -36.48 -17.37 4.70
N ALA A 46 -36.13 -18.65 4.61
CA ALA A 46 -36.99 -19.69 4.02
C ALA A 46 -38.38 -19.85 4.68
N ASP A 47 -38.54 -19.42 5.94
CA ASP A 47 -39.83 -19.42 6.66
C ASP A 47 -40.68 -18.16 6.41
N GLY A 48 -40.20 -17.24 5.57
CA GLY A 48 -40.87 -15.97 5.26
C GLY A 48 -40.70 -14.89 6.33
N LYS A 49 -39.75 -15.06 7.27
CA LYS A 49 -39.45 -14.06 8.30
C LYS A 49 -38.43 -13.05 7.76
N VAL A 50 -38.72 -11.77 7.92
CA VAL A 50 -37.79 -10.67 7.61
C VAL A 50 -36.60 -10.71 8.56
N VAL A 51 -35.39 -10.71 8.00
CA VAL A 51 -34.11 -10.75 8.72
C VAL A 51 -33.28 -9.48 8.54
N ALA A 52 -33.51 -8.72 7.46
CA ALA A 52 -32.94 -7.39 7.24
C ALA A 52 -33.97 -6.53 6.49
N ASP A 53 -34.06 -5.25 6.84
CA ASP A 53 -34.95 -4.29 6.19
C ASP A 53 -34.37 -2.89 6.31
N PHE A 54 -34.10 -2.21 5.20
CA PHE A 54 -33.61 -0.84 5.19
C PHE A 54 -34.02 -0.07 3.93
N ASN A 55 -34.03 1.25 4.07
CA ASN A 55 -34.40 2.17 3.00
C ASN A 55 -33.21 3.03 2.59
N ASP A 56 -33.31 3.59 1.39
CA ASP A 56 -32.41 4.61 0.84
C ASP A 56 -30.94 4.22 0.90
N CYS A 57 -30.66 2.93 0.70
CA CYS A 57 -29.31 2.39 0.71
C CYS A 57 -28.48 2.68 1.98
N ALA A 58 -29.14 2.80 3.14
CA ALA A 58 -28.44 2.95 4.42
C ALA A 58 -27.48 1.79 4.74
N GLY A 59 -27.73 0.61 4.16
CA GLY A 59 -26.98 -0.61 4.41
C GLY A 59 -27.22 -1.19 5.81
N THR A 60 -26.86 -2.46 5.99
CA THR A 60 -26.89 -3.12 7.30
C THR A 60 -25.96 -4.33 7.32
N SER A 61 -25.47 -4.66 8.51
CA SER A 61 -24.76 -5.92 8.80
C SER A 61 -25.65 -6.81 9.65
N VAL A 62 -25.86 -8.07 9.24
CA VAL A 62 -26.72 -9.04 9.94
C VAL A 62 -26.07 -10.41 10.05
N ASP A 63 -26.21 -11.07 11.19
CA ASP A 63 -25.77 -12.47 11.35
C ASP A 63 -26.86 -13.43 10.85
N LEU A 64 -26.67 -13.97 9.64
CA LEU A 64 -27.56 -14.91 8.99
C LEU A 64 -27.23 -16.34 9.41
N ALA A 65 -28.24 -17.11 9.81
CA ALA A 65 -28.07 -18.55 10.00
C ALA A 65 -27.77 -19.24 8.67
N VAL A 66 -27.05 -20.36 8.69
CA VAL A 66 -26.83 -21.14 7.46
C VAL A 66 -28.17 -21.58 6.87
N GLY A 67 -28.45 -21.20 5.63
CA GLY A 67 -29.73 -21.46 4.98
C GLY A 67 -29.93 -20.71 3.67
N THR A 68 -31.14 -20.81 3.10
CA THR A 68 -31.55 -20.09 1.89
C THR A 68 -32.37 -18.86 2.26
N TYR A 69 -32.09 -17.75 1.58
CA TYR A 69 -32.72 -16.45 1.80
C TYR A 69 -33.24 -15.90 0.47
N HIS A 70 -34.29 -15.08 0.55
CA HIS A 70 -34.83 -14.30 -0.56
C HIS A 70 -34.65 -12.83 -0.24
N TYR A 71 -34.37 -12.00 -1.24
CA TYR A 71 -34.33 -10.56 -1.09
C TYR A 71 -35.24 -9.89 -2.12
N ASP A 72 -35.91 -8.83 -1.70
CA ASP A 72 -36.69 -7.94 -2.55
C ASP A 72 -36.03 -6.56 -2.50
N PHE A 73 -35.60 -6.06 -3.66
CA PHE A 73 -34.96 -4.75 -3.81
C PHE A 73 -35.76 -3.90 -4.79
N ASP A 74 -36.42 -2.88 -4.25
CA ASP A 74 -37.21 -1.94 -5.04
C ASP A 74 -36.51 -0.59 -5.09
N VAL A 75 -36.43 -0.01 -6.29
CA VAL A 75 -35.93 1.35 -6.49
C VAL A 75 -37.02 2.17 -7.17
N THR A 76 -37.41 3.26 -6.52
CA THR A 76 -38.40 4.20 -7.03
C THR A 76 -37.70 5.50 -7.41
N ILE A 77 -37.82 5.84 -8.70
CA ILE A 77 -37.32 7.09 -9.25
C ILE A 77 -38.52 8.01 -9.52
N THR A 78 -38.43 9.26 -9.07
CA THR A 78 -39.53 10.23 -9.14
C THR A 78 -39.11 11.53 -9.81
N GLY A 79 -40.08 12.43 -10.03
CA GLY A 79 -39.82 13.79 -10.50
C GLY A 79 -39.21 13.86 -11.91
N PRO A 80 -38.46 14.94 -12.21
CA PRO A 80 -37.81 15.13 -13.50
C PRO A 80 -36.87 14.00 -13.92
N LEU A 81 -36.21 13.33 -12.97
CA LEU A 81 -35.32 12.19 -13.24
C LEU A 81 -36.08 10.98 -13.80
N ALA A 82 -37.34 10.77 -13.38
CA ALA A 82 -38.18 9.70 -13.90
C ALA A 82 -38.68 9.96 -15.34
N LEU A 83 -38.81 11.24 -15.71
CA LEU A 83 -39.35 11.67 -17.00
C LEU A 83 -38.29 11.77 -18.11
N ASN A 84 -37.02 11.73 -17.74
CA ASN A 84 -35.90 11.85 -18.67
C ASN A 84 -35.27 10.47 -18.91
N ASP A 85 -35.44 9.99 -20.15
CA ASP A 85 -34.98 8.70 -20.64
C ASP A 85 -33.57 8.72 -21.23
N THR A 86 -32.96 9.90 -21.36
CA THR A 86 -31.59 10.04 -21.87
C THR A 86 -30.52 10.02 -20.78
N MET A 87 -30.90 10.13 -19.50
CA MET A 87 -29.94 10.09 -18.39
C MET A 87 -29.69 8.67 -17.90
N LEU A 88 -28.41 8.33 -17.73
CA LEU A 88 -28.00 7.07 -17.12
C LEU A 88 -28.25 7.09 -15.60
N LYS A 89 -28.80 5.97 -15.11
CA LYS A 89 -29.04 5.70 -13.69
C LYS A 89 -28.36 4.37 -13.38
N GLU A 90 -27.44 4.38 -12.44
CA GLU A 90 -26.76 3.18 -11.95
C GLU A 90 -27.31 2.80 -10.59
N ILE A 91 -27.62 1.52 -10.44
CA ILE A 91 -28.19 0.93 -9.23
C ILE A 91 -27.42 -0.36 -8.97
N LYS A 92 -26.73 -0.44 -7.85
CA LYS A 92 -25.96 -1.63 -7.43
C LYS A 92 -26.50 -2.14 -6.09
N LEU A 93 -26.68 -3.45 -5.98
CA LEU A 93 -26.93 -4.16 -4.72
C LEU A 93 -25.79 -5.12 -4.48
N GLU A 94 -25.25 -5.12 -3.27
CA GLU A 94 -24.19 -6.02 -2.83
C GLU A 94 -24.59 -6.73 -1.54
N ILE A 95 -24.47 -8.06 -1.53
CA ILE A 95 -24.69 -8.91 -0.36
C ILE A 95 -23.43 -9.75 -0.19
N SER A 96 -22.63 -9.41 0.82
CA SER A 96 -21.32 -9.99 1.05
C SER A 96 -21.31 -10.70 2.40
N SER A 97 -21.09 -12.02 2.40
CA SER A 97 -21.04 -12.83 3.61
C SER A 97 -19.59 -13.17 3.94
N PHE A 98 -19.15 -12.84 5.16
CA PHE A 98 -17.76 -13.04 5.56
C PHE A 98 -17.53 -14.46 6.03
N GLN A 99 -16.67 -15.20 5.34
CA GLN A 99 -16.28 -16.54 5.75
C GLN A 99 -15.48 -16.45 7.07
N PRO A 100 -15.93 -17.07 8.17
CA PRO A 100 -15.12 -17.13 9.38
C PRO A 100 -13.86 -17.98 9.14
N LEU A 101 -12.82 -17.82 9.98
CA LEU A 101 -11.64 -18.68 9.88
C LEU A 101 -12.02 -20.12 10.22
N LEU A 102 -12.08 -20.96 9.18
CA LEU A 102 -12.42 -22.37 9.29
C LEU A 102 -11.16 -23.22 9.20
N VAL A 103 -11.01 -24.18 10.11
CA VAL A 103 -9.87 -25.09 10.13
C VAL A 103 -10.35 -26.52 10.25
N TRP A 104 -9.81 -27.40 9.41
CA TRP A 104 -10.09 -28.83 9.45
C TRP A 104 -9.72 -29.41 10.81
N ASN A 105 -10.67 -30.05 11.48
CA ASN A 105 -10.46 -30.63 12.81
C ASN A 105 -9.83 -32.02 12.71
N SER A 106 -9.57 -32.66 13.86
CA SER A 106 -8.92 -33.97 13.92
C SER A 106 -9.75 -35.14 13.38
N ALA A 107 -11.01 -34.90 13.00
CA ALA A 107 -11.85 -35.88 12.31
C ALA A 107 -11.73 -35.79 10.77
N ALA A 108 -11.10 -34.72 10.24
CA ALA A 108 -10.74 -34.63 8.83
C ALA A 108 -9.54 -35.55 8.50
N PRO A 109 -9.33 -35.92 7.22
CA PRO A 109 -8.14 -36.66 6.81
C PRO A 109 -6.86 -35.95 7.25
N ALA A 110 -5.81 -36.71 7.60
CA ALA A 110 -4.53 -36.17 8.08
C ALA A 110 -3.85 -35.20 7.08
N SER A 111 -4.19 -35.26 5.80
CA SER A 111 -3.72 -34.31 4.78
C SER A 111 -4.35 -32.92 4.90
N LEU A 112 -5.50 -32.82 5.57
CA LEU A 112 -6.31 -31.62 5.75
C LEU A 112 -6.29 -31.13 7.20
N GLU A 113 -6.19 -32.02 8.20
CA GLU A 113 -6.17 -31.67 9.62
C GLU A 113 -5.23 -30.49 9.93
N GLY A 114 -5.76 -29.47 10.61
CA GLY A 114 -5.03 -28.27 11.02
C GLY A 114 -4.83 -27.22 9.92
N LYS A 115 -5.27 -27.48 8.68
CA LYS A 115 -5.23 -26.51 7.58
C LYS A 115 -6.51 -25.68 7.48
N THR A 116 -6.40 -24.49 6.91
CA THR A 116 -7.52 -23.62 6.60
C THR A 116 -8.46 -24.25 5.57
N VAL A 117 -9.77 -24.10 5.77
CA VAL A 117 -10.78 -24.65 4.86
C VAL A 117 -11.05 -23.63 3.75
N ASN A 118 -10.83 -24.06 2.52
CA ASN A 118 -11.28 -23.35 1.33
C ASN A 118 -12.64 -23.90 0.91
N LEU A 119 -13.72 -23.16 1.18
CA LEU A 119 -15.09 -23.58 0.86
C LEU A 119 -15.34 -23.68 -0.67
N SER A 120 -14.51 -23.02 -1.48
CA SER A 120 -14.57 -23.08 -2.95
C SER A 120 -13.88 -24.33 -3.53
N SER A 121 -13.07 -25.05 -2.74
CA SER A 121 -12.38 -26.28 -3.16
C SER A 121 -13.31 -27.49 -3.05
N THR A 122 -13.93 -27.87 -4.17
CA THR A 122 -14.79 -29.06 -4.21
C THR A 122 -14.07 -30.35 -3.83
N ALA A 123 -12.76 -30.45 -4.10
CA ALA A 123 -11.93 -31.59 -3.74
C ALA A 123 -11.69 -31.69 -2.23
N ASP A 124 -11.31 -30.59 -1.58
CA ASP A 124 -11.08 -30.58 -0.12
C ASP A 124 -12.39 -30.77 0.63
N MET A 125 -13.49 -30.19 0.14
CA MET A 125 -14.82 -30.36 0.71
C MET A 125 -15.34 -31.80 0.57
N ALA A 126 -15.01 -32.49 -0.53
CA ALA A 126 -15.36 -33.90 -0.68
C ALA A 126 -14.54 -34.83 0.24
N LEU A 127 -13.27 -34.47 0.52
CA LEU A 127 -12.37 -35.23 1.36
C LEU A 127 -12.59 -34.99 2.86
N GLY A 128 -12.71 -33.73 3.26
CA GLY A 128 -12.85 -33.32 4.65
C GLY A 128 -14.30 -33.27 5.13
N GLY A 129 -15.28 -33.16 4.21
CA GLY A 129 -16.71 -33.08 4.55
C GLY A 129 -17.03 -31.85 5.41
N SER A 130 -17.85 -32.01 6.44
CA SER A 130 -18.16 -30.98 7.44
C SER A 130 -17.25 -31.05 8.68
N ASN A 131 -16.11 -31.75 8.60
CA ASN A 131 -15.20 -31.96 9.73
C ASN A 131 -14.24 -30.77 9.92
N TYR A 132 -14.79 -29.56 9.98
CA TYR A 132 -14.04 -28.34 10.26
C TYR A 132 -14.67 -27.61 11.44
N GLY A 133 -13.81 -27.01 12.26
CA GLY A 133 -14.24 -26.12 13.33
C GLY A 133 -14.09 -24.68 12.90
N GLN A 134 -14.87 -23.80 13.53
CA GLN A 134 -14.61 -22.37 13.48
C GLN A 134 -13.57 -22.02 14.53
N ILE A 135 -12.50 -21.35 14.11
CA ILE A 135 -11.62 -20.64 15.02
C ILE A 135 -12.24 -19.26 15.24
N GLU A 136 -12.76 -19.03 16.45
CA GLU A 136 -13.00 -17.65 16.89
C GLU A 136 -11.62 -16.97 16.96
N ASN A 137 -11.33 -16.13 15.98
CA ASN A 137 -10.20 -15.21 16.08
C ASN A 137 -10.52 -14.25 17.25
N PRO A 138 -9.76 -14.29 18.36
CA PRO A 138 -10.01 -13.41 19.51
C PRO A 138 -9.91 -11.92 19.14
N GLY A 139 -9.20 -11.60 18.05
CA GLY A 139 -9.06 -10.26 17.49
C GLY A 139 -10.20 -9.84 16.54
N TYR A 140 -10.93 -10.78 15.93
CA TYR A 140 -12.00 -10.47 14.96
C TYR A 140 -13.26 -9.90 15.63
N HIS A 141 -13.57 -10.32 16.86
CA HIS A 141 -14.63 -9.71 17.68
C HIS A 141 -14.15 -8.54 18.55
N MET A 142 -12.87 -8.14 18.44
CA MET A 142 -12.28 -7.09 19.28
C MET A 142 -11.99 -5.82 18.47
N ASN A 143 -13.07 -5.13 18.05
CA ASN A 143 -13.26 -3.69 18.31
C ASN A 143 -14.73 -3.26 17.99
N PRO A 144 -15.48 -2.45 18.79
CA PRO A 144 -15.34 -2.00 20.17
C PRO A 144 -16.59 -2.36 21.02
N LYS A 145 -16.59 -3.47 21.77
CA LYS A 145 -17.54 -3.63 22.92
C LYS A 145 -16.87 -3.53 24.29
N SER A 146 -15.56 -3.32 24.31
CA SER A 146 -14.84 -2.88 25.52
C SER A 146 -15.24 -1.45 25.95
N LEU A 147 -15.93 -0.69 25.07
CA LEU A 147 -16.62 0.55 25.43
C LEU A 147 -17.92 0.30 26.23
N ASP A 148 -18.70 -0.73 25.88
CA ASP A 148 -20.00 -1.01 26.52
C ASP A 148 -19.87 -1.58 27.94
N ALA A 149 -18.82 -2.37 28.19
CA ALA A 149 -18.58 -2.88 29.54
C ALA A 149 -18.31 -1.75 30.54
N LYS A 150 -17.68 -0.64 30.13
CA LYS A 150 -17.46 0.52 31.01
C LYS A 150 -18.70 1.42 31.13
N LEU A 151 -19.59 1.45 30.14
CA LEU A 151 -20.87 2.17 30.22
C LEU A 151 -21.85 1.50 31.19
N ILE A 152 -21.88 0.18 31.26
CA ILE A 152 -22.72 -0.56 32.22
C ILE A 152 -22.26 -0.32 33.66
N TYR A 153 -20.94 -0.16 33.90
CA TYR A 153 -20.42 0.23 35.23
C TYR A 153 -20.66 1.71 35.58
N ALA A 154 -20.85 2.59 34.60
CA ALA A 154 -21.11 4.02 34.83
C ALA A 154 -22.57 4.33 35.19
N MET A 155 -23.52 3.42 34.92
CA MET A 155 -24.95 3.63 35.18
C MET A 155 -25.39 3.43 36.64
N PHE A 156 -24.54 2.84 37.50
CA PHE A 156 -24.94 2.45 38.86
C PHE A 156 -24.30 3.24 40.01
N ILE A 157 -23.42 4.23 39.74
CA ILE A 157 -22.75 5.01 40.80
C ILE A 157 -22.85 6.52 40.52
N PRO A 158 -23.70 7.27 41.25
CA PRO A 158 -24.00 8.69 40.99
C PRO A 158 -22.79 9.65 41.06
N CYS A 159 -21.65 9.23 41.63
CA CYS A 159 -20.45 10.06 41.72
C CYS A 159 -19.58 10.02 40.44
N VAL A 160 -19.85 9.09 39.52
CA VAL A 160 -19.02 8.90 38.31
C VAL A 160 -19.50 9.77 37.15
N THR A 161 -20.74 10.25 37.11
CA THR A 161 -21.24 11.11 36.02
C THR A 161 -20.53 12.47 35.97
N PHE A 162 -20.16 13.04 37.12
CA PHE A 162 -19.31 14.23 37.16
C PHE A 162 -17.88 13.91 36.71
N GLY A 163 -17.32 12.79 37.14
CA GLY A 163 -16.02 12.29 36.68
C GLY A 163 -15.99 11.96 35.18
N ALA A 164 -17.09 11.45 34.62
CA ALA A 164 -17.25 11.11 33.22
C ALA A 164 -17.44 12.37 32.37
N MET A 165 -18.17 13.38 32.86
CA MET A 165 -18.24 14.69 32.18
C MET A 165 -16.89 15.40 32.20
N VAL A 166 -16.17 15.38 33.32
CA VAL A 166 -14.80 15.93 33.42
C VAL A 166 -13.83 15.12 32.54
N PHE A 167 -13.95 13.80 32.50
CA PHE A 167 -13.15 12.94 31.63
C PHE A 167 -13.45 13.17 30.15
N ILE A 168 -14.71 13.32 29.75
CA ILE A 168 -15.11 13.65 28.36
C ILE A 168 -14.64 15.06 27.98
N LEU A 169 -14.76 16.05 28.89
CA LEU A 169 -14.25 17.41 28.68
C LEU A 169 -12.73 17.43 28.53
N LEU A 170 -11.99 16.78 29.44
CA LEU A 170 -10.53 16.66 29.36
C LEU A 170 -10.07 15.83 28.14
N ARG A 171 -10.80 14.77 27.77
CA ARG A 171 -10.57 13.95 26.57
C ARG A 171 -10.85 14.71 25.27
N SER A 172 -11.80 15.64 25.26
CA SER A 172 -12.04 16.53 24.11
C SER A 172 -10.96 17.60 23.95
N MET A 173 -10.25 17.91 25.05
CA MET A 173 -9.15 18.86 25.10
C MET A 173 -7.78 18.24 24.80
N ALA A 174 -7.61 16.93 25.00
CA ALA A 174 -6.44 16.17 24.59
C ALA A 174 -6.49 15.87 23.08
N ARG A 175 -6.32 16.91 22.25
CA ARG A 175 -6.08 16.76 20.81
C ARG A 175 -4.57 16.69 20.58
N GLY A 176 -4.04 15.50 20.30
CA GLY A 176 -2.61 15.30 20.00
C GLY A 176 -2.18 13.83 20.03
N TYR A 177 -0.91 13.59 19.71
CA TYR A 177 -0.28 12.25 19.63
C TYR A 177 -0.32 11.45 20.94
N GLU A 178 -0.47 12.11 22.09
CA GLU A 178 -0.69 11.47 23.39
C GLU A 178 -1.96 10.60 23.42
N PHE A 179 -2.96 10.93 22.58
CA PHE A 179 -4.17 10.12 22.44
C PHE A 179 -3.90 8.76 21.80
N GLU A 180 -3.09 8.72 20.73
CA GLU A 180 -2.73 7.49 20.02
C GLU A 180 -1.97 6.54 20.95
N MET A 181 -1.03 7.09 21.71
CA MET A 181 -0.19 6.27 22.59
C MET A 181 -0.93 5.75 23.83
N ASN A 182 -1.99 6.43 24.28
CA ASN A 182 -2.90 5.94 25.33
C ASN A 182 -3.72 4.71 24.93
N LYS A 183 -3.75 4.33 23.64
CA LYS A 183 -4.34 3.05 23.20
C LYS A 183 -3.41 1.87 23.51
N CYS A 184 -2.11 2.10 23.70
CA CYS A 184 -1.13 1.04 23.95
C CYS A 184 -1.36 0.38 25.33
N TYR A 185 -1.41 -0.96 25.36
CA TYR A 185 -1.49 -1.74 26.60
C TYR A 185 -0.23 -2.57 26.89
N GLY A 186 0.83 -2.39 26.10
CA GLY A 186 2.15 -3.01 26.33
C GLY A 186 2.20 -4.50 26.00
N CYS A 187 1.70 -4.91 24.83
CA CYS A 187 1.80 -6.30 24.35
C CYS A 187 3.12 -6.65 23.65
N ASP A 188 3.98 -5.65 23.40
CA ASP A 188 5.30 -5.78 22.77
C ASP A 188 5.35 -6.35 21.33
N LEU A 189 4.21 -6.64 20.69
CA LEU A 189 4.16 -7.08 19.27
C LEU A 189 4.84 -6.12 18.30
N CYS A 190 4.70 -4.81 18.51
CA CYS A 190 5.38 -3.81 17.70
C CYS A 190 6.90 -3.76 17.92
N ASP A 191 7.41 -4.33 19.02
CA ASP A 191 8.84 -4.51 19.28
C ASP A 191 9.40 -5.67 18.45
N ASP A 192 8.69 -6.80 18.47
CA ASP A 192 9.04 -7.99 17.70
C ASP A 192 9.04 -7.70 16.19
N ALA A 193 8.10 -6.88 15.71
CA ALA A 193 8.02 -6.48 14.31
C ALA A 193 9.05 -5.41 13.91
N CYS A 194 9.75 -4.76 14.85
CA CYS A 194 10.63 -3.63 14.54
C CYS A 194 11.98 -4.09 13.97
N PRO A 195 12.34 -3.78 12.71
CA PRO A 195 13.61 -4.22 12.13
C PRO A 195 14.83 -3.61 12.84
N VAL A 196 14.68 -2.42 13.44
CA VAL A 196 15.75 -1.73 14.17
C VAL A 196 16.30 -2.58 15.33
N ARG A 197 15.50 -3.51 15.84
CA ARG A 197 15.91 -4.44 16.90
C ARG A 197 17.06 -5.36 16.48
N LEU A 198 17.18 -5.68 15.19
CA LEU A 198 18.20 -6.61 14.67
C LEU A 198 19.64 -6.13 14.94
N PHE A 199 19.87 -4.84 15.14
CA PHE A 199 21.21 -4.28 15.35
C PHE A 199 21.38 -3.42 16.60
N ASN A 200 20.30 -2.89 17.19
CA ASN A 200 20.43 -2.11 18.42
C ASN A 200 20.44 -2.96 19.70
N GLY A 201 20.08 -4.25 19.64
CA GLY A 201 20.28 -5.24 20.72
C GLY A 201 19.69 -4.90 22.10
N GLY A 202 18.94 -3.81 22.21
CA GLY A 202 18.35 -3.29 23.43
C GLY A 202 16.92 -3.79 23.64
N ASP A 203 16.49 -3.77 24.89
CA ASP A 203 15.15 -4.17 25.33
C ASP A 203 14.15 -3.02 25.07
N LYS A 204 13.08 -3.32 24.32
CA LYS A 204 11.82 -2.57 24.11
C LYS A 204 11.93 -1.30 23.28
N LEU A 205 11.02 -1.11 22.31
CA LEU A 205 10.04 -0.01 22.11
C LEU A 205 10.33 1.40 22.66
N ASN A 206 11.59 1.74 22.92
CA ASN A 206 11.99 2.94 23.64
C ASN A 206 11.95 4.19 22.78
N ILE A 207 12.21 4.09 21.47
CA ILE A 207 12.19 5.29 20.59
C ILE A 207 10.84 5.99 20.71
N ILE A 208 9.74 5.24 20.78
CA ILE A 208 8.38 5.78 20.81
C ILE A 208 7.90 5.96 22.26
N TYR A 209 8.06 4.93 23.11
CA TYR A 209 7.57 4.97 24.49
C TYR A 209 8.36 5.93 25.39
N ASN A 210 9.69 5.99 25.25
CA ASN A 210 10.52 6.90 26.05
C ASN A 210 10.47 8.32 25.52
N SER A 211 10.43 8.51 24.19
CA SER A 211 10.14 9.84 23.64
C SER A 211 8.78 10.36 24.11
N TRP A 212 7.79 9.49 24.32
CA TRP A 212 6.52 9.88 24.96
C TRP A 212 6.71 10.27 26.43
N ASN A 213 7.46 9.48 27.21
CA ASN A 213 7.75 9.78 28.61
C ASN A 213 8.78 10.92 28.83
N ASN A 214 9.30 11.54 27.76
CA ASN A 214 10.47 12.44 27.78
C ASN A 214 11.70 11.82 28.44
N GLU A 215 11.84 10.50 28.29
CA GLU A 215 13.01 9.73 28.68
C GLU A 215 13.90 9.54 27.44
N ASP A 216 15.21 9.58 27.65
CA ASP A 216 16.22 9.32 26.61
C ASP A 216 16.99 8.07 27.01
N ASP A 217 16.84 7.00 26.24
CA ASP A 217 17.53 5.72 26.41
C ASP A 217 18.78 5.59 25.54
N GLY A 218 19.10 6.61 24.74
CA GLY A 218 20.23 6.61 23.82
C GLY A 218 19.94 6.04 22.44
N VAL A 219 18.69 5.70 22.08
CA VAL A 219 18.32 5.32 20.70
C VAL A 219 17.69 6.54 19.98
N PRO A 220 18.36 7.13 18.98
CA PRO A 220 17.85 8.33 18.32
C PRO A 220 16.50 8.11 17.61
N MET A 221 15.61 9.13 17.66
CA MET A 221 14.35 9.15 16.89
C MET A 221 14.55 8.89 15.38
N TYR A 222 15.70 9.29 14.87
CA TYR A 222 16.08 9.10 13.48
C TYR A 222 16.52 7.67 13.12
N SER A 223 16.71 6.78 14.10
CA SER A 223 16.90 5.35 13.85
C SER A 223 15.61 4.65 13.41
N CYS A 224 14.44 5.25 13.63
CA CYS A 224 13.18 4.72 13.11
C CYS A 224 13.17 4.72 11.58
N LEU A 225 12.81 3.59 10.97
CA LEU A 225 12.78 3.44 9.52
C LEU A 225 11.48 3.97 8.89
N THR A 226 10.49 4.37 9.69
CA THR A 226 9.17 4.85 9.23
C THR A 226 8.47 3.87 8.27
N CYS A 227 8.69 2.57 8.50
CA CYS A 227 8.25 1.51 7.60
C CYS A 227 6.84 0.98 7.90
N THR A 228 6.18 1.39 9.00
CA THR A 228 4.82 0.94 9.39
C THR A 228 4.74 -0.49 9.95
N ALA A 229 5.86 -1.17 10.22
CA ALA A 229 5.84 -2.55 10.79
C ALA A 229 5.14 -2.58 12.15
N CYS A 230 5.49 -1.63 13.01
CA CYS A 230 4.91 -1.51 14.35
C CYS A 230 3.42 -1.16 14.32
N THR A 231 2.99 -0.31 13.37
CA THR A 231 1.58 0.07 13.18
C THR A 231 0.76 -1.15 12.76
N ASN A 232 1.25 -1.92 11.78
CA ASN A 232 0.56 -3.12 11.29
C ASN A 232 0.50 -4.23 12.35
N ALA A 233 1.58 -4.42 13.11
CA ALA A 233 1.60 -5.39 14.20
C ALA A 233 0.75 -4.98 15.42
N CYS A 234 0.24 -3.74 15.47
CA CYS A 234 -0.46 -3.23 16.65
C CYS A 234 -1.93 -3.67 16.70
N PRO A 235 -2.35 -4.50 17.67
CA PRO A 235 -3.74 -4.94 17.80
C PRO A 235 -4.69 -3.82 18.24
N GLN A 236 -4.17 -2.65 18.60
CA GLN A 236 -4.96 -1.47 18.97
C GLN A 236 -4.96 -0.39 17.89
N LEU A 237 -4.33 -0.67 16.74
CA LEU A 237 -4.23 0.26 15.63
C LEU A 237 -3.67 1.61 16.10
N VAL A 238 -2.62 1.56 16.91
CA VAL A 238 -1.85 2.75 17.30
C VAL A 238 -1.13 3.24 16.06
N ASP A 239 -1.38 4.50 15.67
CA ASP A 239 -0.68 5.12 14.56
C ASP A 239 0.69 5.64 15.01
N TYR A 240 1.69 4.76 14.94
CA TYR A 240 3.07 5.10 15.26
C TYR A 240 3.72 5.98 14.19
N ASP A 241 3.24 5.91 12.95
CA ASP A 241 3.85 6.63 11.83
C ASP A 241 3.58 8.13 11.94
N SER A 242 2.33 8.52 12.23
CA SER A 242 1.97 9.91 12.53
C SER A 242 2.70 10.44 13.75
N TYR A 243 2.92 9.61 14.78
CA TYR A 243 3.72 10.00 15.95
C TYR A 243 5.15 10.35 15.55
N VAL A 244 5.81 9.49 14.76
CA VAL A 244 7.20 9.71 14.35
C VAL A 244 7.32 10.94 13.45
N ASP A 245 6.40 11.13 12.51
CA ASP A 245 6.32 12.33 11.64
C ASP A 245 6.25 13.61 12.48
N ILE A 246 5.27 13.71 13.38
CA ILE A 246 5.10 14.88 14.28
C ILE A 246 6.35 15.08 15.14
N ARG A 247 6.89 14.03 15.75
CA ARG A 247 8.05 14.16 16.65
C ARG A 247 9.28 14.63 15.92
N ARG A 248 9.54 14.15 14.70
CA ARG A 248 10.66 14.64 13.88
C ARG A 248 10.48 16.10 13.51
N GLY A 249 9.26 16.54 13.16
CA GLY A 249 8.97 17.94 12.87
C GLY A 249 9.15 18.89 14.07
N LEU A 250 9.06 18.39 15.30
CA LEU A 250 9.28 19.17 16.52
C LEU A 250 10.76 19.27 16.93
N ILE A 251 11.66 18.48 16.33
CA ILE A 251 13.10 18.53 16.63
C ILE A 251 13.71 19.73 15.91
N VAL A 252 13.78 20.86 16.61
CA VAL A 252 14.43 22.08 16.12
C VAL A 252 15.88 22.11 16.60
N GLY A 253 16.84 22.08 15.67
CA GLY A 253 18.27 22.27 15.96
C GLY A 253 18.97 21.14 16.74
N GLY A 254 18.32 19.99 16.90
CA GLY A 254 18.95 18.76 17.41
C GLY A 254 19.80 18.07 16.34
N PRO A 255 20.59 17.02 16.69
CA PRO A 255 21.30 16.25 15.69
C PRO A 255 20.27 15.62 14.75
N GLN A 256 20.17 16.19 13.54
CA GLN A 256 19.65 15.49 12.37
C GLN A 256 20.41 14.15 12.31
N ALA A 257 19.75 13.08 11.87
CA ALA A 257 20.48 11.84 11.59
C ALA A 257 21.73 12.13 10.76
N GLU A 258 22.67 11.20 10.74
CA GLU A 258 23.70 11.27 9.70
C GLU A 258 23.01 11.24 8.34
N ILE A 259 23.21 12.30 7.55
CA ILE A 259 22.71 12.43 6.18
C ILE A 259 23.93 12.26 5.28
N PRO A 260 24.17 11.05 4.74
CA PRO A 260 25.38 10.77 3.97
C PRO A 260 25.39 11.50 2.62
N HIS A 261 24.20 11.78 2.09
CA HIS A 261 23.96 12.41 0.79
C HIS A 261 23.58 13.89 0.97
N THR A 262 24.50 14.67 1.54
CA THR A 262 24.25 16.08 1.88
C THR A 262 24.03 16.97 0.66
N VAL A 263 24.57 16.58 -0.50
CA VAL A 263 24.38 17.35 -1.75
C VAL A 263 22.94 17.17 -2.22
N LEU A 264 22.38 15.95 -2.15
CA LEU A 264 21.00 15.64 -2.53
C LEU A 264 20.08 16.51 -1.73
N GLN A 265 20.30 16.48 -0.42
CA GLN A 265 19.48 17.21 0.51
C GLN A 265 19.55 18.71 0.26
N ALA A 266 20.74 19.24 -0.03
CA ALA A 266 20.91 20.66 -0.35
C ALA A 266 20.22 21.05 -1.66
N VAL A 267 20.31 20.21 -2.71
CA VAL A 267 19.63 20.45 -4.00
C VAL A 267 18.12 20.43 -3.81
N LEU A 268 17.58 19.40 -3.14
CA LEU A 268 16.15 19.27 -2.88
C LEU A 268 15.60 20.38 -1.99
N ALA A 269 16.40 20.86 -1.03
CA ALA A 269 16.04 22.03 -0.22
C ALA A 269 16.05 23.32 -1.03
N ALA A 270 17.04 23.50 -1.91
CA ALA A 270 17.11 24.66 -2.80
C ALA A 270 15.94 24.70 -3.79
N GLU A 271 15.52 23.54 -4.32
CA GLU A 271 14.33 23.45 -5.16
C GLU A 271 13.06 23.92 -4.46
N ALA A 272 12.96 23.79 -3.14
CA ALA A 272 11.78 24.20 -2.41
C ALA A 272 11.60 25.72 -2.36
N GLU A 273 12.66 26.50 -2.57
CA GLU A 273 12.58 27.96 -2.53
C GLU A 273 11.83 28.52 -3.75
N GLU A 274 11.13 29.64 -3.55
CA GLU A 274 10.28 30.26 -4.58
C GLU A 274 11.10 30.80 -5.76
N ASP A 275 12.35 31.21 -5.53
CA ASP A 275 13.24 31.67 -6.59
C ASP A 275 13.65 30.55 -7.55
N ALA A 276 13.60 29.28 -7.10
CA ALA A 276 13.81 28.14 -7.98
C ALA A 276 12.65 27.92 -8.96
N ASP A 277 11.44 28.48 -8.72
CA ASP A 277 10.28 28.31 -9.62
C ASP A 277 10.57 28.77 -11.05
N GLN A 278 11.49 29.73 -11.23
CA GLN A 278 11.87 30.27 -12.54
C GLN A 278 12.69 29.29 -13.39
N ASP A 279 13.28 28.26 -12.77
CA ASP A 279 14.09 27.24 -13.44
C ASP A 279 13.23 26.10 -14.01
N PHE A 280 11.93 26.09 -13.70
CA PHE A 280 10.98 25.08 -14.17
C PHE A 280 10.06 25.62 -15.26
N VAL A 281 9.72 24.77 -16.22
CA VAL A 281 8.88 25.12 -17.37
C VAL A 281 7.45 25.44 -16.92
N SER A 282 6.86 26.48 -17.51
CA SER A 282 5.47 26.89 -17.28
C SER A 282 4.50 25.80 -17.72
N VAL A 283 3.24 25.83 -17.25
CA VAL A 283 2.24 24.83 -17.70
C VAL A 283 1.89 25.05 -19.17
N GLU A 284 1.85 26.31 -19.59
CA GLU A 284 1.50 26.71 -20.95
C GLU A 284 2.56 26.30 -21.99
N ASP A 285 3.83 26.22 -21.58
CA ASP A 285 4.94 25.87 -22.46
C ASP A 285 5.34 24.39 -22.39
N TYR A 286 4.78 23.62 -21.43
CA TYR A 286 5.13 22.21 -21.25
C TYR A 286 4.27 21.30 -22.15
N PRO A 287 4.87 20.32 -22.86
CA PRO A 287 4.15 19.49 -23.82
C PRO A 287 3.31 18.40 -23.13
N ILE A 288 2.15 18.79 -22.60
CA ILE A 288 1.16 17.86 -22.06
C ILE A 288 0.19 17.48 -23.18
N ASP A 289 0.24 16.23 -23.58
CA ASP A 289 -0.50 15.65 -24.72
C ASP A 289 -1.50 14.56 -24.31
N SER A 290 -1.50 14.14 -23.04
CA SER A 290 -2.38 13.12 -22.48
C SER A 290 -3.00 13.60 -21.16
N ASN A 291 -4.15 13.01 -20.82
CA ASN A 291 -4.76 13.17 -19.49
C ASN A 291 -4.01 12.37 -18.41
N ILE A 292 -3.07 11.52 -18.81
CA ILE A 292 -2.26 10.68 -17.91
C ILE A 292 -0.86 11.27 -17.87
N GLY A 293 -0.39 11.63 -16.67
CA GLY A 293 0.97 12.11 -16.44
C GLY A 293 1.83 11.06 -15.74
N TYR A 294 3.06 10.83 -16.22
CA TYR A 294 4.04 9.98 -15.55
C TYR A 294 5.11 10.82 -14.85
N TYR A 295 5.24 10.65 -13.53
CA TYR A 295 6.29 11.27 -12.74
C TYR A 295 7.42 10.25 -12.43
N PRO A 296 8.65 10.45 -12.96
CA PRO A 296 9.76 9.52 -12.84
C PRO A 296 10.41 9.50 -11.45
N GLY A 297 10.06 10.43 -10.56
CA GLY A 297 10.76 10.58 -9.28
C GLY A 297 12.07 11.33 -9.41
N CYS A 298 12.98 11.10 -8.46
CA CYS A 298 14.31 11.70 -8.41
C CYS A 298 15.42 10.77 -8.94
N VAL A 299 15.07 9.77 -9.77
CA VAL A 299 16.01 8.73 -10.23
C VAL A 299 17.28 9.28 -10.86
N ASP A 300 17.19 10.38 -11.63
CA ASP A 300 18.36 11.02 -12.24
C ASP A 300 19.33 11.61 -11.19
N TYR A 301 18.81 12.16 -10.09
CA TYR A 301 19.65 12.64 -8.99
C TYR A 301 20.26 11.49 -8.20
N LEU A 302 19.51 10.40 -8.02
CA LEU A 302 20.05 9.20 -7.39
C LEU A 302 21.21 8.65 -8.22
N ASP A 303 21.08 8.57 -9.54
CA ASP A 303 22.17 8.11 -10.42
C ASP A 303 23.39 9.05 -10.42
N GLN A 304 23.17 10.36 -10.23
CA GLN A 304 24.25 11.35 -10.17
C GLN A 304 24.99 11.37 -8.84
N GLU A 305 24.28 11.23 -7.72
CA GLU A 305 24.87 11.41 -6.39
C GLU A 305 25.27 10.12 -5.71
N MET A 306 24.49 9.07 -5.91
CA MET A 306 24.94 7.74 -5.53
C MET A 306 26.09 7.46 -6.50
N VAL A 307 27.32 7.45 -5.97
CA VAL A 307 28.62 7.41 -6.68
C VAL A 307 28.76 6.10 -7.47
N PHE A 308 27.88 5.90 -8.44
CA PHE A 308 27.61 4.64 -9.11
C PHE A 308 27.48 4.79 -10.64
N SER A 309 27.60 5.99 -11.20
CA SER A 309 27.50 6.20 -12.66
C SER A 309 28.80 6.67 -13.33
N HIS A 310 29.73 7.31 -12.62
CA HIS A 310 30.98 7.86 -13.21
C HIS A 310 32.27 7.35 -12.56
N VAL A 311 32.16 6.60 -11.45
CA VAL A 311 33.28 5.88 -10.81
C VAL A 311 33.05 4.37 -10.84
N ASN A 312 31.94 3.94 -11.44
CA ASN A 312 31.42 2.60 -11.33
C ASN A 312 31.61 1.85 -12.64
N GLU A 313 32.23 0.69 -12.54
CA GLU A 313 32.17 -0.36 -13.55
C GLU A 313 30.86 -1.18 -13.41
N GLY A 314 29.83 -0.63 -12.73
CA GLY A 314 28.56 -1.29 -12.42
C GLY A 314 27.45 -0.98 -13.43
N GLU A 315 26.50 -1.91 -13.58
CA GLU A 315 25.40 -1.86 -14.57
C GLU A 315 24.13 -1.11 -14.09
N MET A 316 24.12 -0.55 -12.87
CA MET A 316 22.94 0.12 -12.31
C MET A 316 22.63 1.44 -13.04
N ASN A 317 21.42 1.55 -13.59
CA ASN A 317 20.90 2.73 -14.27
C ASN A 317 19.43 2.91 -13.90
N LEU A 318 19.13 3.75 -12.91
CA LEU A 318 17.76 3.97 -12.42
C LEU A 318 16.94 4.81 -13.41
N GLY A 319 17.58 5.69 -14.18
CA GLY A 319 16.96 6.40 -15.30
C GLY A 319 16.34 5.46 -16.34
N ALA A 320 16.89 4.24 -16.50
CA ALA A 320 16.31 3.22 -17.38
C ALA A 320 14.90 2.78 -16.95
N ALA A 321 14.52 2.94 -15.68
CA ALA A 321 13.16 2.64 -15.23
C ALA A 321 12.12 3.57 -15.88
N THR A 322 12.47 4.84 -16.14
CA THR A 322 11.64 5.78 -16.89
C THR A 322 11.46 5.31 -18.34
N THR A 323 12.54 4.99 -19.04
CA THR A 323 12.47 4.44 -20.41
C THR A 323 11.70 3.13 -20.46
N SER A 324 11.84 2.30 -19.43
CA SER A 324 11.11 1.04 -19.30
C SER A 324 9.60 1.29 -19.17
N ALA A 325 9.19 2.25 -18.33
CA ALA A 325 7.78 2.62 -18.19
C ALA A 325 7.16 3.04 -19.53
N TYR A 326 7.84 3.92 -20.29
CA TYR A 326 7.40 4.30 -21.63
C TYR A 326 7.38 3.14 -22.62
N THR A 327 8.33 2.22 -22.54
CA THR A 327 8.30 0.99 -23.36
C THR A 327 7.02 0.19 -23.09
N LEU A 328 6.57 0.12 -21.83
CA LEU A 328 5.32 -0.57 -21.48
C LEU A 328 4.09 0.22 -21.94
N PHE A 329 4.08 1.55 -21.75
CA PHE A 329 2.98 2.42 -22.17
C PHE A 329 2.77 2.40 -23.69
N ASP A 330 3.86 2.45 -24.46
CA ASP A 330 3.83 2.33 -25.91
C ASP A 330 3.29 0.97 -26.35
N GLU A 331 3.62 -0.11 -25.63
CA GLU A 331 3.16 -1.46 -25.97
C GLU A 331 1.65 -1.63 -25.75
N ILE A 332 1.11 -1.07 -24.68
CA ILE A 332 -0.35 -1.06 -24.44
C ILE A 332 -1.08 -0.01 -25.27
N GLY A 333 -0.36 0.83 -26.03
CA GLY A 333 -0.93 1.84 -26.91
C GLY A 333 -1.59 2.99 -26.17
N ILE A 334 -1.06 3.37 -25.00
CA ILE A 334 -1.57 4.47 -24.18
C ILE A 334 -0.58 5.62 -24.19
N ASP A 335 -1.05 6.78 -24.63
CA ASP A 335 -0.28 8.02 -24.56
C ASP A 335 -0.18 8.49 -23.10
N VAL A 336 1.03 8.78 -22.64
CA VAL A 336 1.31 9.26 -21.29
C VAL A 336 2.26 10.44 -21.37
N SER A 337 1.90 11.57 -20.76
CA SER A 337 2.73 12.77 -20.74
C SER A 337 3.83 12.65 -19.69
N TYR A 338 5.07 12.94 -20.07
CA TYR A 338 6.19 12.94 -19.15
C TYR A 338 6.15 14.18 -18.25
N LEU A 339 6.00 13.99 -16.94
CA LEU A 339 6.05 15.07 -15.95
C LEU A 339 7.41 15.06 -15.27
N GLY A 340 8.42 15.51 -16.02
CA GLY A 340 9.82 15.47 -15.62
C GLY A 340 10.21 16.48 -14.54
N ARG A 341 11.50 16.42 -14.21
CA ARG A 341 12.19 17.32 -13.26
C ARG A 341 12.37 18.74 -13.75
N ASP A 342 12.11 18.99 -15.02
CA ASP A 342 12.00 20.31 -15.62
C ASP A 342 10.62 20.95 -15.42
N PHE A 343 9.61 20.16 -15.00
CA PHE A 343 8.24 20.63 -14.77
C PHE A 343 7.81 20.53 -13.30
N LEU A 344 7.99 19.36 -12.69
CA LEU A 344 7.68 19.10 -11.28
C LEU A 344 8.94 19.07 -10.41
N LYS A 345 8.83 19.66 -9.22
CA LYS A 345 9.82 19.56 -8.13
C LYS A 345 9.74 18.19 -7.46
N CYS A 346 10.60 17.96 -6.46
CA CYS A 346 10.55 16.74 -5.65
C CYS A 346 9.17 16.52 -5.02
N CYS A 347 8.73 15.26 -4.99
CA CYS A 347 7.53 14.84 -4.26
C CYS A 347 7.61 15.17 -2.76
N GLY A 348 8.80 15.47 -2.23
CA GLY A 348 8.98 15.88 -0.85
C GLY A 348 8.97 14.75 0.18
N HIS A 349 8.97 13.48 -0.27
CA HIS A 349 8.95 12.31 0.61
C HIS A 349 10.03 12.38 1.69
N ASP A 350 11.28 12.60 1.28
CA ASP A 350 12.41 12.61 2.20
C ASP A 350 12.29 13.76 3.20
N GLN A 351 11.94 14.96 2.72
CA GLN A 351 11.77 16.16 3.55
C GLN A 351 10.68 15.96 4.60
N LYS A 352 9.54 15.38 4.23
CA LYS A 352 8.46 15.05 5.16
C LYS A 352 8.98 14.15 6.28
N TRP A 353 9.53 12.99 5.93
CA TRP A 353 9.94 11.99 6.91
C TRP A 353 11.24 12.33 7.67
N GLN A 354 12.00 13.33 7.20
CA GLN A 354 13.08 13.98 7.95
C GLN A 354 12.58 14.97 9.02
N GLY A 355 11.30 15.37 8.94
CA GLY A 355 10.72 16.43 9.79
C GLY A 355 10.94 17.84 9.25
N LEU A 356 11.35 17.99 7.99
CA LEU A 356 11.51 19.28 7.31
C LEU A 356 10.17 19.75 6.73
N THR A 357 9.17 19.93 7.60
CA THR A 357 7.78 20.21 7.21
C THR A 357 7.66 21.47 6.33
N GLU A 358 8.40 22.54 6.64
CA GLU A 358 8.38 23.76 5.82
C GLU A 358 8.85 23.49 4.38
N VAL A 359 9.92 22.72 4.21
CA VAL A 359 10.46 22.37 2.88
C VAL A 359 9.46 21.48 2.13
N PHE A 360 8.89 20.50 2.82
CA PHE A 360 7.85 19.65 2.27
C PHE A 360 6.62 20.45 1.79
N ASP A 361 6.11 21.36 2.61
CA ASP A 361 4.92 22.15 2.28
C ASP A 361 5.15 23.05 1.07
N LYS A 362 6.34 23.65 0.92
CA LYS A 362 6.71 24.43 -0.27
C LYS A 362 6.74 23.57 -1.54
N LEU A 363 7.41 22.41 -1.48
CA LEU A 363 7.48 21.45 -2.61
C LEU A 363 6.07 20.95 -3.00
N LYS A 364 5.26 20.61 -2.01
CA LYS A 364 3.87 20.18 -2.17
C LYS A 364 3.03 21.26 -2.85
N ALA A 365 3.06 22.49 -2.33
CA ALA A 365 2.25 23.59 -2.86
C ALA A 365 2.55 23.87 -4.33
N TYR A 366 3.84 23.87 -4.71
CA TYR A 366 4.25 24.05 -6.11
C TYR A 366 3.75 22.92 -7.01
N ASN A 367 4.03 21.67 -6.64
CA ASN A 367 3.67 20.51 -7.46
C ASN A 367 2.16 20.33 -7.58
N GLN A 368 1.42 20.50 -6.48
CA GLN A 368 -0.05 20.41 -6.47
C GLN A 368 -0.67 21.44 -7.42
N LYS A 369 -0.17 22.68 -7.39
CA LYS A 369 -0.60 23.72 -8.34
C LYS A 369 -0.31 23.32 -9.78
N LYS A 370 0.89 22.81 -10.09
CA LYS A 370 1.27 22.39 -11.44
C LYS A 370 0.42 21.23 -11.96
N ILE A 371 0.21 20.20 -11.14
CA ILE A 371 -0.61 19.04 -11.47
C ILE A 371 -2.07 19.43 -11.70
N GLN A 372 -2.63 20.30 -10.86
CA GLN A 372 -4.01 20.77 -11.06
C GLN A 372 -4.16 21.65 -12.31
N GLN A 373 -3.14 22.44 -12.62
CA GLN A 373 -3.13 23.31 -13.81
C GLN A 373 -2.85 22.55 -15.10
N SER A 374 -2.12 21.42 -15.06
CA SER A 374 -1.85 20.60 -16.25
C SER A 374 -3.11 19.96 -16.83
N GLY A 375 -4.16 19.80 -16.02
CA GLY A 375 -5.43 19.23 -16.46
C GLY A 375 -5.42 17.71 -16.61
N ILE A 376 -4.37 17.03 -16.14
CA ILE A 376 -4.33 15.56 -16.08
C ILE A 376 -5.37 15.06 -15.08
N ASP A 377 -5.96 13.90 -15.35
CA ASP A 377 -6.88 13.21 -14.43
C ASP A 377 -6.21 12.02 -13.72
N THR A 378 -5.03 11.59 -14.19
CA THR A 378 -4.28 10.47 -13.62
C THR A 378 -2.79 10.80 -13.52
N LEU A 379 -2.19 10.54 -12.36
CA LEU A 379 -0.75 10.68 -12.09
C LEU A 379 -0.16 9.31 -11.75
N VAL A 380 0.74 8.82 -12.61
CA VAL A 380 1.40 7.52 -12.47
C VAL A 380 2.85 7.71 -12.01
N SER A 381 3.33 6.87 -11.10
CA SER A 381 4.76 6.83 -10.74
C SER A 381 5.25 5.42 -10.43
N SER A 382 6.47 5.09 -10.89
CA SER A 382 7.12 3.80 -10.58
C SER A 382 7.83 3.79 -9.23
N CYS A 383 7.85 4.91 -8.51
CA CYS A 383 8.47 4.98 -7.19
C CYS A 383 7.42 4.85 -6.09
N ALA A 384 7.46 3.75 -5.35
CA ALA A 384 6.61 3.52 -4.17
C ALA A 384 6.55 4.69 -3.20
N GLU A 385 7.67 5.41 -3.00
CA GLU A 385 7.71 6.58 -2.12
C GLU A 385 7.00 7.79 -2.71
N CYS A 386 7.21 8.06 -4.00
CA CYS A 386 6.52 9.16 -4.70
C CYS A 386 5.03 8.89 -4.77
N PHE A 387 4.63 7.68 -5.18
CA PHE A 387 3.25 7.23 -5.22
C PHE A 387 2.55 7.44 -3.86
N ARG A 388 3.08 6.88 -2.78
CA ARG A 388 2.51 7.04 -1.43
C ARG A 388 2.38 8.52 -1.06
N THR A 389 3.40 9.32 -1.36
CA THR A 389 3.44 10.74 -0.96
C THR A 389 2.38 11.54 -1.69
N PHE A 390 2.29 11.40 -3.02
CA PHE A 390 1.22 12.05 -3.79
C PHE A 390 -0.17 11.54 -3.40
N ALA A 391 -0.33 10.23 -3.15
CA ALA A 391 -1.64 9.65 -2.84
C ALA A 391 -2.14 9.96 -1.41
N ARG A 392 -1.23 10.14 -0.44
CA ARG A 392 -1.59 10.31 0.98
C ARG A 392 -1.40 11.72 1.51
N ASP A 393 -0.42 12.46 0.99
CA ASP A 393 -0.02 13.74 1.58
C ASP A 393 -0.38 14.95 0.74
N TYR A 394 -0.71 14.78 -0.55
CA TYR A 394 -1.12 15.86 -1.43
C TYR A 394 -2.66 15.97 -1.50
N GLU A 395 -3.19 17.18 -1.69
CA GLU A 395 -4.63 17.37 -1.96
C GLU A 395 -4.88 17.41 -3.48
N LEU A 396 -5.02 16.21 -4.07
CA LEU A 396 -5.27 15.99 -5.50
C LEU A 396 -6.69 15.45 -5.74
N GLU A 397 -7.72 16.24 -5.41
CA GLU A 397 -9.13 15.77 -5.37
C GLU A 397 -9.65 15.21 -6.71
N ASP A 398 -9.19 15.75 -7.84
CA ASP A 398 -9.63 15.36 -9.19
C ASP A 398 -8.57 14.56 -9.96
N VAL A 399 -7.46 14.16 -9.31
CA VAL A 399 -6.37 13.42 -9.97
C VAL A 399 -6.17 12.07 -9.27
N LYS A 400 -6.41 10.99 -10.02
CA LYS A 400 -6.15 9.63 -9.57
C LYS A 400 -4.65 9.38 -9.52
N VAL A 401 -4.10 9.12 -8.34
CA VAL A 401 -2.68 8.78 -8.18
C VAL A 401 -2.53 7.27 -8.19
N MET A 402 -1.65 6.74 -9.04
CA MET A 402 -1.42 5.31 -9.21
C MET A 402 0.07 4.96 -9.23
N HIS A 403 0.42 3.82 -8.65
CA HIS A 403 1.69 3.17 -8.91
C HIS A 403 1.69 2.52 -10.30
N THR A 404 2.85 2.38 -10.95
CA THR A 404 2.92 1.81 -12.31
C THR A 404 2.38 0.38 -12.37
N THR A 405 2.55 -0.44 -11.33
CA THR A 405 2.06 -1.83 -11.31
C THR A 405 0.54 -1.93 -11.30
N GLU A 406 -0.16 -1.15 -10.47
CA GLU A 406 -1.63 -1.08 -10.48
C GLU A 406 -2.16 -0.47 -11.78
N PHE A 407 -1.45 0.54 -12.32
CA PHE A 407 -1.84 1.19 -13.56
C PHE A 407 -1.81 0.22 -14.74
N LEU A 408 -0.73 -0.56 -14.89
CA LEU A 408 -0.61 -1.55 -15.96
C LEU A 408 -1.74 -2.60 -15.90
N LEU A 409 -2.05 -3.11 -14.71
CA LEU A 409 -3.13 -4.08 -14.54
C LEU A 409 -4.50 -3.47 -14.85
N GLU A 410 -4.76 -2.25 -14.39
CA GLU A 410 -6.02 -1.55 -14.68
C GLU A 410 -6.21 -1.31 -16.18
N GLN A 411 -5.11 -1.02 -16.90
CA GLN A 411 -5.14 -0.85 -18.35
C GLN A 411 -5.16 -2.18 -19.13
N GLY A 412 -5.25 -3.33 -18.44
CA GLY A 412 -5.34 -4.64 -19.07
C GLY A 412 -4.03 -5.09 -19.72
N PHE A 413 -2.89 -4.80 -19.09
CA PHE A 413 -1.57 -5.27 -19.54
C PHE A 413 -1.51 -6.80 -19.57
N ASP A 414 -1.66 -7.37 -20.77
CA ASP A 414 -1.47 -8.80 -21.07
C ASP A 414 -0.75 -8.94 -22.41
N MET A 415 0.56 -9.15 -22.36
CA MET A 415 1.44 -9.09 -23.52
C MET A 415 2.00 -10.44 -23.95
N ASP A 416 1.52 -11.56 -23.37
CA ASP A 416 2.03 -12.92 -23.65
C ASP A 416 3.57 -12.92 -23.66
N LEU A 417 4.15 -12.47 -22.53
CA LEU A 417 5.58 -12.30 -22.34
C LEU A 417 6.19 -13.64 -21.96
N LYS A 418 7.42 -13.88 -22.43
CA LYS A 418 8.16 -15.11 -22.16
C LYS A 418 9.64 -14.83 -22.01
N VAL A 419 10.25 -15.33 -20.93
CA VAL A 419 11.71 -15.27 -20.75
C VAL A 419 12.43 -16.19 -21.74
N ALA A 420 13.62 -15.80 -22.17
CA ALA A 420 14.43 -16.63 -23.08
C ALA A 420 14.84 -17.98 -22.46
N GLU A 421 15.15 -17.98 -21.17
CA GLU A 421 15.50 -19.15 -20.37
C GLU A 421 14.68 -19.12 -19.07
N GLU A 422 14.21 -20.28 -18.61
CA GLU A 422 13.47 -20.37 -17.34
C GLU A 422 14.31 -19.79 -16.20
N THR A 423 13.72 -18.89 -15.42
CA THR A 423 14.43 -18.15 -14.38
C THR A 423 13.65 -18.14 -13.08
N THR A 424 14.37 -18.23 -11.96
CA THR A 424 13.79 -18.12 -10.63
C THR A 424 14.02 -16.71 -10.10
N VAL A 425 12.93 -16.03 -9.75
CA VAL A 425 12.95 -14.66 -9.24
C VAL A 425 12.31 -14.62 -7.86
N THR A 426 12.69 -13.65 -7.04
CA THR A 426 12.01 -13.33 -5.77
C THR A 426 11.55 -11.89 -5.78
N TYR A 427 10.51 -11.56 -5.00
CA TYR A 427 10.01 -10.19 -4.89
C TYR A 427 10.28 -9.57 -3.51
N HIS A 428 10.86 -8.37 -3.49
CA HIS A 428 10.99 -7.53 -2.30
C HIS A 428 9.84 -6.52 -2.24
N ASP A 429 8.94 -6.71 -1.27
CA ASP A 429 7.85 -5.78 -0.97
C ASP A 429 8.36 -4.44 -0.40
N PRO A 430 8.27 -3.33 -1.15
CA PRO A 430 8.63 -2.01 -0.62
C PRO A 430 7.67 -1.61 0.49
N CYS A 431 8.18 -1.19 1.65
CA CYS A 431 7.34 -0.82 2.79
C CYS A 431 6.29 0.27 2.48
N ARG A 432 6.60 1.23 1.58
CA ARG A 432 5.65 2.28 1.16
C ARG A 432 4.56 1.77 0.23
N LEU A 433 4.84 0.78 -0.61
CA LEU A 433 3.87 0.21 -1.54
C LEU A 433 2.96 -0.81 -0.83
N GLY A 434 3.59 -1.72 -0.09
CA GLY A 434 2.88 -2.72 0.70
C GLY A 434 2.20 -2.11 1.93
N ARG A 435 2.94 -1.90 3.03
CA ARG A 435 2.34 -1.62 4.34
C ARG A 435 1.54 -0.31 4.41
N GLN A 436 1.85 0.68 3.58
CA GLN A 436 1.17 1.99 3.62
C GLN A 436 0.10 2.18 2.53
N MET A 437 0.17 1.40 1.45
CA MET A 437 -0.76 1.53 0.32
C MET A 437 -1.57 0.26 0.02
N GLY A 438 -1.21 -0.88 0.64
CA GLY A 438 -1.93 -2.15 0.52
C GLY A 438 -1.67 -2.90 -0.79
N ILE A 439 -0.66 -2.48 -1.57
CA ILE A 439 -0.35 -3.04 -2.88
C ILE A 439 0.72 -4.12 -2.70
N TYR A 440 0.31 -5.36 -2.92
CA TYR A 440 1.12 -6.57 -2.72
C TYR A 440 0.99 -7.54 -3.88
N GLU A 441 -0.25 -7.75 -4.35
CA GLU A 441 -0.54 -8.73 -5.39
C GLU A 441 -0.25 -8.17 -6.78
N GLU A 442 -0.45 -6.88 -7.02
CA GLU A 442 -0.30 -6.25 -8.33
C GLU A 442 1.09 -6.45 -8.96
N PRO A 443 2.21 -6.26 -8.22
CA PRO A 443 3.52 -6.61 -8.73
C PRO A 443 3.69 -8.12 -9.00
N ARG A 444 3.11 -8.98 -8.16
CA ARG A 444 3.23 -10.44 -8.27
C ARG A 444 2.44 -10.97 -9.47
N GLU A 445 1.26 -10.45 -9.72
CA GLU A 445 0.44 -10.76 -10.90
C GLU A 445 1.20 -10.44 -12.19
N LEU A 446 1.82 -9.26 -12.28
CA LEU A 446 2.63 -8.88 -13.43
C LEU A 446 3.87 -9.79 -13.61
N ILE A 447 4.55 -10.17 -12.53
CA ILE A 447 5.73 -11.04 -12.59
C ILE A 447 5.34 -12.45 -13.04
N THR A 448 4.29 -13.02 -12.45
CA THR A 448 3.84 -14.40 -12.71
C THR A 448 3.13 -14.57 -14.05
N ALA A 449 2.66 -13.47 -14.66
CA ALA A 449 2.14 -13.46 -16.02
C ALA A 449 3.21 -13.73 -17.09
N VAL A 450 4.50 -13.60 -16.77
CA VAL A 450 5.60 -13.88 -17.72
C VAL A 450 5.89 -15.38 -17.76
N GLU A 451 5.69 -16.02 -18.91
CA GLU A 451 5.95 -17.44 -19.11
C GLU A 451 7.45 -17.76 -18.89
N GLY A 452 7.72 -18.81 -18.10
CA GLY A 452 9.08 -19.26 -17.76
C GLY A 452 9.66 -18.61 -16.51
N VAL A 453 8.92 -17.71 -15.84
CA VAL A 453 9.29 -17.16 -14.54
C VAL A 453 8.75 -18.04 -13.42
N ASN A 454 9.63 -18.44 -12.50
CA ASN A 454 9.27 -19.07 -11.25
C ASN A 454 9.46 -18.08 -10.09
N LEU A 455 8.37 -17.46 -9.63
CA LEU A 455 8.39 -16.56 -8.47
C LEU A 455 8.43 -17.39 -7.18
N VAL A 456 9.48 -17.17 -6.37
CA VAL A 456 9.63 -17.75 -5.03
C VAL A 456 9.60 -16.63 -4.00
N GLU A 457 8.90 -16.85 -2.89
CA GLU A 457 8.84 -15.87 -1.80
C GLU A 457 10.00 -16.05 -0.82
N MET A 458 10.48 -14.94 -0.27
CA MET A 458 11.40 -14.93 0.87
C MET A 458 10.68 -15.36 2.15
N GLU A 459 11.44 -15.68 3.21
CA GLU A 459 10.88 -16.02 4.52
C GLU A 459 9.93 -14.93 5.02
N HIS A 460 10.33 -13.67 4.87
CA HIS A 460 9.48 -12.52 5.17
C HIS A 460 8.97 -11.89 3.88
N SER A 461 7.67 -11.94 3.64
CA SER A 461 7.03 -11.35 2.46
C SER A 461 5.69 -10.70 2.81
N GLY A 462 5.14 -9.93 1.87
CA GLY A 462 3.88 -9.23 2.08
C GLY A 462 3.98 -8.22 3.22
N GLU A 463 3.00 -8.25 4.13
CA GLU A 463 2.97 -7.34 5.29
C GLU A 463 4.15 -7.54 6.27
N ASP A 464 4.71 -8.74 6.32
CA ASP A 464 5.84 -9.11 7.19
C ASP A 464 7.21 -8.78 6.58
N ALA A 465 7.26 -8.28 5.35
CA ALA A 465 8.52 -8.01 4.65
C ALA A 465 9.42 -7.01 5.41
N MET A 466 10.70 -7.40 5.57
CA MET A 466 11.72 -6.53 6.15
C MET A 466 12.00 -5.31 5.26
N CYS A 467 12.23 -4.15 5.90
CA CYS A 467 12.61 -2.91 5.23
C CYS A 467 14.03 -3.03 4.63
N CYS A 468 14.30 -2.33 3.52
CA CYS A 468 15.65 -2.18 2.95
C CYS A 468 16.64 -1.44 3.88
N GLY A 469 16.19 -0.95 5.03
CA GLY A 469 17.04 -0.47 6.11
C GLY A 469 17.38 1.02 6.07
N VAL A 470 16.95 1.74 5.03
CA VAL A 470 17.20 3.17 4.89
C VAL A 470 15.88 3.94 4.81
N SER A 471 15.75 4.96 5.64
CA SER A 471 14.60 5.87 5.65
C SER A 471 15.05 7.25 5.20
N SER A 472 14.37 7.81 4.21
CA SER A 472 14.50 9.24 3.87
C SER A 472 15.92 9.67 3.47
N MET A 473 16.71 8.75 2.88
CA MET A 473 18.15 8.93 2.58
C MET A 473 19.00 9.27 3.82
N MET A 474 18.53 8.85 5.00
CA MET A 474 19.22 9.03 6.28
C MET A 474 19.81 7.71 6.76
N SER A 475 20.86 7.80 7.59
CA SER A 475 21.37 6.66 8.33
C SER A 475 21.89 5.51 7.45
N CYS A 476 22.53 5.80 6.30
CA CYS A 476 23.30 4.80 5.53
C CYS A 476 24.58 4.43 6.31
N ASN A 477 24.43 3.63 7.36
CA ASN A 477 25.47 3.22 8.28
C ASN A 477 25.45 1.70 8.48
N GLU A 478 26.31 1.19 9.36
CA GLU A 478 26.42 -0.25 9.65
C GLU A 478 25.11 -0.89 10.14
N ASN A 479 24.25 -0.12 10.80
CA ASN A 479 22.95 -0.60 11.26
C ASN A 479 22.00 -0.85 10.07
N ALA A 480 21.91 0.11 9.15
CA ALA A 480 21.18 -0.08 7.89
C ALA A 480 21.80 -1.18 7.03
N ARG A 481 23.13 -1.33 7.05
CA ARG A 481 23.85 -2.43 6.39
C ARG A 481 23.43 -3.78 6.94
N ALA A 482 23.33 -3.96 8.25
CA ALA A 482 22.92 -5.22 8.88
C ALA A 482 21.53 -5.70 8.39
N LEU A 483 20.58 -4.78 8.21
CA LEU A 483 19.27 -5.09 7.63
C LEU A 483 19.35 -5.53 6.18
N ARG A 484 20.11 -4.79 5.36
CA ARG A 484 20.32 -5.13 3.96
C ARG A 484 20.96 -6.52 3.83
N VAL A 485 21.97 -6.81 4.65
CA VAL A 485 22.61 -8.14 4.71
C VAL A 485 21.60 -9.21 5.08
N SER A 486 20.83 -9.04 6.16
CA SER A 486 19.79 -10.00 6.57
C SER A 486 18.81 -10.27 5.42
N ARG A 487 18.41 -9.24 4.70
CA ARG A 487 17.48 -9.37 3.58
C ARG A 487 18.13 -10.02 2.35
N MET A 488 19.40 -9.75 2.05
CA MET A 488 20.14 -10.45 0.99
C MET A 488 20.37 -11.93 1.32
N GLU A 489 20.55 -12.29 2.59
CA GLU A 489 20.61 -13.70 3.00
C GLU A 489 19.29 -14.43 2.75
N GLU A 490 18.14 -13.78 3.00
CA GLU A 490 16.83 -14.34 2.66
C GLU A 490 16.69 -14.54 1.16
N ILE A 491 17.11 -13.56 0.35
CA ILE A 491 17.15 -13.68 -1.12
C ILE A 491 17.98 -14.90 -1.53
N LYS A 492 19.22 -15.03 -1.04
CA LYS A 492 20.07 -16.19 -1.36
C LYS A 492 19.45 -17.51 -0.90
N SER A 493 18.74 -17.51 0.21
CA SER A 493 18.09 -18.71 0.76
C SER A 493 16.93 -19.20 -0.10
N THR A 494 16.30 -18.33 -0.90
CA THR A 494 15.30 -18.73 -1.90
C THR A 494 15.90 -19.46 -3.10
N GLY A 495 17.19 -19.25 -3.37
CA GLY A 495 17.86 -19.74 -4.59
C GLY A 495 17.51 -18.94 -5.86
N ALA A 496 16.84 -17.79 -5.74
CA ALA A 496 16.60 -16.89 -6.87
C ALA A 496 17.87 -16.17 -7.32
N ASP A 497 18.05 -16.05 -8.63
CA ASP A 497 19.17 -15.31 -9.24
C ASP A 497 18.84 -13.81 -9.37
N THR A 498 17.55 -13.47 -9.35
CA THR A 498 17.06 -12.10 -9.50
C THR A 498 16.09 -11.73 -8.39
N MET A 499 16.32 -10.58 -7.75
CA MET A 499 15.37 -9.93 -6.85
C MET A 499 14.69 -8.78 -7.59
N LEU A 500 13.36 -8.86 -7.68
CA LEU A 500 12.51 -7.81 -8.23
C LEU A 500 11.96 -6.96 -7.09
N THR A 501 11.76 -5.67 -7.35
CA THR A 501 11.06 -4.75 -6.43
C THR A 501 10.32 -3.67 -7.22
N SER A 502 9.47 -2.90 -6.56
CA SER A 502 8.66 -1.83 -7.17
C SER A 502 8.99 -0.47 -6.56
N CYS A 503 10.27 -0.26 -6.27
CA CYS A 503 10.76 0.96 -5.65
C CYS A 503 12.22 1.19 -6.05
N PRO A 504 12.50 2.21 -6.89
CA PRO A 504 13.86 2.55 -7.30
C PRO A 504 14.80 2.79 -6.11
N LYS A 505 14.30 3.38 -5.01
CA LYS A 505 15.11 3.54 -3.80
C LYS A 505 15.47 2.21 -3.13
N CYS A 506 14.60 1.21 -3.15
CA CYS A 506 14.98 -0.11 -2.65
C CYS A 506 16.10 -0.70 -3.51
N VAL A 507 16.00 -0.60 -4.85
CA VAL A 507 17.06 -1.00 -5.78
C VAL A 507 18.38 -0.31 -5.43
N THR A 508 18.37 1.02 -5.29
CA THR A 508 19.55 1.83 -4.93
C THR A 508 20.24 1.31 -3.66
N HIS A 509 19.49 1.05 -2.59
CA HIS A 509 20.08 0.68 -1.31
C HIS A 509 20.62 -0.75 -1.29
N PHE A 510 19.99 -1.69 -2.00
CA PHE A 510 20.51 -3.05 -2.16
C PHE A 510 21.74 -3.08 -3.07
N GLU A 511 21.74 -2.32 -4.16
CA GLU A 511 22.93 -2.18 -5.02
C GLU A 511 24.10 -1.53 -4.26
N CYS A 512 23.84 -0.52 -3.42
CA CYS A 512 24.86 0.07 -2.55
C CYS A 512 25.60 -0.98 -1.70
N LEU A 513 24.92 -2.03 -1.21
CA LEU A 513 25.55 -3.08 -0.42
C LEU A 513 26.57 -3.88 -1.26
N LYS A 514 26.33 -4.08 -2.56
CA LYS A 514 27.24 -4.77 -3.47
C LYS A 514 28.54 -3.98 -3.68
N PHE A 515 28.48 -2.65 -3.66
CA PHE A 515 29.65 -1.77 -3.80
C PHE A 515 30.48 -1.61 -2.52
N GLU A 516 29.96 -2.01 -1.36
CA GLU A 516 30.68 -1.98 -0.08
C GLU A 516 31.72 -3.14 0.05
N GLY A 517 32.00 -3.88 -1.04
CA GLY A 517 33.03 -4.92 -1.11
C GLY A 517 32.58 -6.30 -0.63
N ASP A 518 31.27 -6.55 -0.60
CA ASP A 518 30.69 -7.85 -0.27
C ASP A 518 30.40 -8.65 -1.55
N ASP A 519 31.45 -9.22 -2.15
CA ASP A 519 31.38 -10.03 -3.37
C ASP A 519 30.37 -11.19 -3.28
N LYS A 520 29.96 -11.55 -2.05
CA LYS A 520 28.98 -12.60 -1.74
C LYS A 520 27.64 -12.39 -2.45
N TYR A 521 27.27 -11.16 -2.79
CA TYR A 521 25.98 -10.82 -3.41
C TYR A 521 26.11 -10.29 -4.83
N SER A 522 27.32 -10.31 -5.40
CA SER A 522 27.58 -9.80 -6.75
C SER A 522 26.82 -10.56 -7.84
N ASP A 523 26.46 -11.81 -7.56
CA ASP A 523 25.70 -12.74 -8.39
C ASP A 523 24.20 -12.43 -8.46
N ILE A 524 23.65 -11.72 -7.46
CA ILE A 524 22.22 -11.39 -7.42
C ILE A 524 21.95 -10.15 -8.30
N LYS A 525 21.10 -10.34 -9.31
CA LYS A 525 20.55 -9.24 -10.12
C LYS A 525 19.42 -8.56 -9.35
N ILE A 526 19.45 -7.23 -9.25
CA ILE A 526 18.39 -6.45 -8.59
C ILE A 526 17.74 -5.58 -9.65
N LEU A 527 16.42 -5.71 -9.84
CA LEU A 527 15.68 -4.96 -10.85
C LEU A 527 14.37 -4.39 -10.31
N ASP A 528 13.95 -3.29 -10.93
CA ASP A 528 12.56 -2.85 -10.83
C ASP A 528 11.65 -3.73 -11.71
N VAL A 529 10.43 -4.01 -11.25
CA VAL A 529 9.43 -4.80 -11.99
C VAL A 529 9.15 -4.21 -13.38
N VAL A 530 9.05 -2.88 -13.50
CA VAL A 530 8.81 -2.20 -14.78
C VAL A 530 9.96 -2.45 -15.74
N THR A 531 11.20 -2.40 -15.25
CA THR A 531 12.40 -2.71 -16.04
C THR A 531 12.44 -4.17 -16.46
N PHE A 532 12.07 -5.09 -15.57
CA PHE A 532 12.01 -6.51 -15.88
C PHE A 532 11.02 -6.80 -17.02
N LEU A 533 9.80 -6.25 -16.95
CA LEU A 533 8.77 -6.42 -17.98
C LEU A 533 9.21 -5.81 -19.33
N ALA A 534 9.81 -4.62 -19.30
CA ALA A 534 10.29 -3.94 -20.50
C ALA A 534 11.43 -4.73 -21.19
N GLN A 535 12.30 -5.40 -20.43
CA GLN A 535 13.30 -6.32 -20.99
C GLN A 535 12.63 -7.44 -21.78
N GLN A 536 11.54 -8.03 -21.27
CA GLN A 536 10.83 -9.10 -21.98
C GLN A 536 10.17 -8.63 -23.27
N ILE A 537 9.61 -7.41 -23.29
CA ILE A 537 9.06 -6.80 -24.51
C ILE A 537 10.16 -6.60 -25.55
N ASN A 538 11.30 -6.04 -25.13
CA ASN A 538 12.41 -5.77 -26.04
C ASN A 538 12.99 -7.08 -26.61
N GLU A 539 13.15 -8.12 -25.80
CA GLU A 539 13.58 -9.44 -26.26
C GLU A 539 12.58 -10.05 -27.26
N LYS A 540 11.27 -9.95 -26.99
CA LYS A 540 10.21 -10.39 -27.91
C LYS A 540 10.30 -9.66 -29.25
N LYS A 541 10.46 -8.33 -29.24
CA LYS A 541 10.62 -7.51 -30.46
C LYS A 541 11.89 -7.88 -31.25
N SER A 542 13.01 -8.09 -30.57
CA SER A 542 14.26 -8.52 -31.21
C SER A 542 14.13 -9.87 -31.91
N LYS A 543 13.49 -10.87 -31.28
CA LYS A 543 13.24 -12.18 -31.89
C LYS A 543 12.37 -12.08 -33.15
N ILE A 544 11.29 -11.29 -33.10
CA ILE A 544 10.42 -11.05 -34.25
C ILE A 544 11.20 -10.40 -35.41
N ALA A 545 12.07 -9.43 -35.11
CA ALA A 545 12.90 -8.77 -36.11
C ALA A 545 13.91 -9.74 -36.75
N GLU A 546 14.56 -10.60 -35.96
CA GLU A 546 15.48 -11.63 -36.47
C GLU A 546 14.77 -12.64 -37.38
N GLU A 547 13.59 -13.14 -36.99
CA GLU A 547 12.79 -14.06 -37.82
C GLU A 547 12.35 -13.41 -39.15
N ALA A 548 11.96 -12.14 -39.12
CA ALA A 548 11.60 -11.38 -40.32
C ALA A 548 12.79 -11.23 -41.28
N ILE A 549 13.98 -10.92 -40.77
CA ILE A 549 15.21 -10.82 -41.59
C ILE A 549 15.56 -12.17 -42.21
N THR A 550 15.48 -13.26 -41.43
CA THR A 550 15.80 -14.62 -41.91
C THR A 550 14.83 -15.08 -43.00
N THR A 551 13.56 -14.67 -42.92
CA THR A 551 12.54 -14.97 -43.93
C THR A 551 12.82 -14.21 -45.23
N ILE A 552 13.23 -12.95 -45.16
CA ILE A 552 13.59 -12.14 -46.34
C ILE A 552 14.84 -12.70 -47.04
N GLU A 553 15.84 -13.18 -46.30
CA GLU A 553 17.06 -13.79 -46.87
C GLU A 553 16.82 -15.18 -47.48
N THR A 554 15.76 -15.89 -47.09
CA THR A 554 15.42 -17.20 -47.66
C THR A 554 14.48 -17.11 -48.86
N GLU A 555 13.78 -15.98 -49.05
CA GLU A 555 12.97 -15.67 -50.22
C GLU A 555 13.74 -14.93 -51.35
N ALA A 556 14.91 -14.37 -51.05
CA ALA A 556 15.83 -13.73 -52.00
C ALA A 556 16.82 -14.72 -52.64
#